data_AF-A0A819AYT8-F1
#
_entry.id   AF-A0A819AYT8-F1
#
_cell.length_a   1.000
_cell.length_b   1.000
_cell.length_c   1.000
_cell.angle_alpha   90.00
_cell.angle_beta   90.00
_cell.angle_gamma   90.00
#
_symmetry.space_group_name_H-M   'P 1'
#
loop_
_entity.id
_entity.type
_entity.pdbx_description
1 polymer ?
#
loop_
_entity_poly.entity_id
_entity_poly.type
_entity_poly.pdbx_seq_one_letter_code
_entity_poly.pdbx_strand_id
1 'polypeptide(L)' 'MLLFLVASFETISNALSSFIHLINALIKEVLHFSPPSSGTVRILTINDYLLHSGFHLYKGEQIIILFYNLARDQRY' A
#
# COMPACT_ATOMS: atom_id res chain seq x y z
N MET A 1 13.67 3.72 44.06
CA MET A 1 14.45 3.26 42.88
C MET A 1 13.60 2.44 41.91
N LEU A 2 12.87 1.42 42.37
CA LEU A 2 12.02 0.56 41.52
C LEU A 2 10.97 1.34 40.70
N LEU A 3 10.30 2.32 41.31
CA LEU A 3 9.27 3.13 40.63
C LEU A 3 9.82 3.94 39.45
N PHE A 4 11.04 4.49 39.59
CA PHE A 4 11.71 5.21 38.50
C PHE A 4 12.10 4.27 37.35
N LEU A 5 12.46 3.02 37.65
CA LEU A 5 12.80 2.01 36.65
C LEU A 5 11.56 1.58 35.85
N VAL A 6 10.44 1.33 36.53
CA VAL A 6 9.18 0.93 35.89
C VAL A 6 8.63 2.07 35.03
N ALA A 7 8.60 3.30 35.58
CA ALA A 7 8.10 4.46 34.85
C ALA A 7 8.96 4.78 33.62
N SER A 8 10.29 4.67 33.71
CA SER A 8 11.17 4.91 32.56
C SER A 8 11.02 3.82 31.50
N PHE A 9 10.90 2.55 31.89
CA PHE A 9 10.65 1.45 30.96
C PHE A 9 9.34 1.63 30.19
N GLU A 10 8.23 1.91 30.89
CA GLU A 10 6.92 2.11 30.26
C GLU A 10 6.94 3.31 29.29
N THR A 11 7.56 4.42 29.70
CA THR A 11 7.67 5.62 28.87
C THR A 11 8.47 5.36 27.59
N ILE A 12 9.63 4.70 27.72
CA ILE A 12 10.49 4.39 26.57
C ILE A 12 9.83 3.38 25.64
N SER A 13 9.17 2.36 26.20
CA SER A 13 8.46 1.34 25.42
C SER A 13 7.34 1.95 24.58
N ASN A 14 6.51 2.82 25.19
CA ASN A 14 5.43 3.50 24.49
C ASN A 14 5.94 4.49 23.43
N ALA A 15 7.03 5.21 23.73
CA ALA A 15 7.67 6.11 22.78
C ALA A 15 8.21 5.34 21.56
N LEU A 16 8.88 4.20 21.78
CA LEU A 16 9.38 3.35 20.71
C LEU A 16 8.25 2.78 19.85
N SER A 17 7.18 2.28 20.48
CA SER A 17 6.00 1.79 19.77
C SER A 17 5.39 2.87 18.88
N SER A 18 5.18 4.08 19.42
CA SER A 18 4.64 5.22 18.68
C SER A 18 5.54 5.62 17.51
N PHE A 19 6.85 5.59 17.70
CA PHE A 19 7.83 5.89 16.66
C PHE A 19 7.78 4.87 15.52
N ILE A 20 7.69 3.57 15.83
CA ILE A 20 7.54 2.51 14.82
C ILE A 20 6.24 2.70 14.03
N HIS A 21 5.13 3.02 14.71
CA HIS A 21 3.86 3.31 14.03
C HIS A 21 3.97 4.51 13.09
N LEU A 22 4.64 5.58 13.51
CA LEU A 22 4.89 6.75 12.68
C LEU A 22 5.73 6.41 11.45
N ILE A 23 6.82 5.67 11.61
CA ILE A 23 7.66 5.24 10.49
C ILE A 23 6.85 4.41 9.49
N ASN A 24 6.05 3.46 9.98
CA ASN A 24 5.23 2.62 9.10
C ASN A 24 4.20 3.44 8.31
N ALA A 25 3.57 4.44 8.96
CA ALA A 25 2.67 5.36 8.28
C ALA A 25 3.40 6.18 7.20
N LEU A 26 4.60 6.69 7.52
CA LEU A 26 5.43 7.44 6.57
C LEU A 26 5.85 6.59 5.37
N ILE A 27 6.32 5.36 5.61
CA ILE A 27 6.72 4.44 4.53
C ILE A 27 5.52 4.15 3.62
N LYS A 28 4.34 3.89 4.21
CA LYS A 28 3.12 3.66 3.45
C LYS A 28 2.78 4.86 2.57
N GLU A 29 2.83 6.08 3.12
CA GLU A 29 2.55 7.31 2.37
C GLU A 29 3.55 7.55 1.24
N VAL A 30 4.84 7.30 1.48
CA VAL A 30 5.89 7.44 0.45
C VAL A 30 5.68 6.44 -0.69
N LEU A 31 5.38 5.18 -0.37
CA LEU A 31 5.11 4.15 -1.38
C LEU A 31 3.82 4.43 -2.17
N HIS A 32 2.86 5.09 -1.54
CA HIS A 32 1.63 5.54 -2.17
C HIS A 32 1.92 6.69 -3.15
N PHE A 33 2.72 7.67 -2.73
CA PHE A 33 3.07 8.82 -3.55
C PHE A 33 3.96 8.44 -4.75
N SER A 34 5.00 7.66 -4.47
CA SER A 34 6.03 7.24 -5.42
C SER A 34 6.25 5.72 -5.32
N PRO A 35 5.40 4.92 -6.00
CA PRO A 35 5.59 3.47 -6.04
C PRO A 35 6.94 3.12 -6.68
N PRO A 36 7.63 2.07 -6.21
CA PRO A 36 8.96 1.69 -6.70
C PRO A 36 8.95 1.21 -8.16
N SER A 37 7.78 0.87 -8.70
CA SER A 37 7.58 0.57 -10.11
C SER A 37 6.33 1.29 -10.64
N SER A 38 6.34 1.63 -11.93
CA SER A 38 5.23 2.34 -12.57
C SER A 38 3.95 1.48 -12.67
N GLY A 39 4.10 0.15 -12.64
CA GLY A 39 3.00 -0.79 -12.79
C GLY A 39 3.47 -2.22 -13.05
N THR A 40 2.52 -3.06 -13.42
CA THR A 40 2.76 -4.44 -13.85
C THR A 40 2.00 -4.73 -15.15
N VAL A 41 2.57 -5.59 -15.99
CA VAL A 41 1.93 -6.08 -17.21
C VAL A 41 1.48 -7.51 -16.94
N ARG A 42 0.22 -7.80 -17.23
CA ARG A 42 -0.36 -9.13 -17.04
C ARG A 42 -1.02 -9.59 -18.33
N ILE A 43 -0.80 -10.85 -18.69
CA ILE A 43 -1.51 -11.51 -19.78
C ILE A 43 -2.79 -12.12 -19.23
N LEU A 44 -3.91 -11.87 -19.91
CA LEU A 44 -5.19 -12.44 -19.54
C LEU A 44 -5.27 -13.91 -19.89
N THR A 45 -5.55 -14.74 -18.88
CA THR A 45 -5.67 -16.20 -19.04
C THR A 45 -7.09 -16.64 -19.41
N ILE A 46 -8.06 -15.77 -19.20
CA ILE A 46 -9.49 -15.95 -19.50
C ILE A 46 -10.05 -14.66 -20.11
N ASN A 47 -11.21 -14.76 -20.78
CA ASN A 47 -11.95 -13.57 -21.19
C ASN A 47 -12.49 -12.87 -19.93
N ASP A 48 -12.49 -11.54 -19.94
CA ASP A 48 -12.92 -10.71 -18.82
C ASP A 48 -13.73 -9.51 -19.32
N TYR A 49 -14.43 -8.84 -18.40
CA TYR A 49 -15.29 -7.71 -18.71
C TYR A 49 -15.08 -6.57 -17.71
N LEU A 50 -14.73 -5.39 -18.22
CA LEU A 50 -14.64 -4.20 -17.39
C LEU A 50 -16.03 -3.65 -17.12
N LEU A 51 -16.57 -3.95 -15.93
CA LEU A 51 -17.91 -3.59 -15.48
C LEU A 51 -18.28 -2.11 -15.69
N HIS A 52 -17.32 -1.19 -15.59
CA HIS A 52 -17.60 0.24 -15.65
C HIS A 52 -17.49 0.87 -17.04
N SER A 53 -16.65 0.31 -17.92
CA SER A 53 -16.45 0.82 -19.29
C SER A 53 -17.20 0.01 -20.33
N GLY A 54 -17.73 -1.15 -19.95
CA GLY A 54 -18.37 -2.10 -20.85
C GLY A 54 -17.40 -2.80 -21.81
N PHE A 55 -16.10 -2.68 -21.56
CA PHE A 55 -15.06 -3.17 -22.45
C PHE A 55 -14.85 -4.68 -22.25
N HIS A 56 -14.93 -5.43 -23.34
CA HIS A 56 -14.52 -6.84 -23.37
C HIS A 56 -13.01 -6.94 -23.45
N LEU A 57 -12.44 -7.71 -22.55
CA LEU A 57 -11.04 -8.08 -22.57
C LEU A 57 -10.93 -9.55 -22.98
N TYR A 58 -10.12 -9.83 -24.00
CA TYR A 58 -10.01 -11.17 -24.56
C TYR A 58 -8.81 -11.93 -23.98
N LYS A 59 -8.96 -13.25 -23.88
CA LYS A 59 -7.87 -14.15 -23.49
C LYS A 59 -6.67 -13.95 -24.41
N GLY A 60 -5.49 -13.83 -23.82
CA GLY A 60 -4.23 -13.60 -24.51
C GLY A 60 -3.85 -12.13 -24.67
N GLU A 61 -4.77 -11.20 -24.39
CA GLU A 61 -4.44 -9.78 -24.38
C GLU A 61 -3.58 -9.40 -23.16
N GLN A 62 -2.78 -8.36 -23.33
CA GLN A 62 -1.96 -7.80 -22.27
C GLN A 62 -2.65 -6.58 -21.67
N ILE A 63 -2.80 -6.59 -20.36
CA ILE A 63 -3.28 -5.44 -19.59
C ILE A 63 -2.12 -4.83 -18.81
N ILE A 64 -2.08 -3.51 -18.79
CA ILE A 64 -1.12 -2.74 -18.02
C ILE A 64 -1.86 -2.18 -16.81
N ILE A 65 -1.41 -2.57 -15.61
CA ILE A 65 -1.94 -2.08 -14.34
C ILE A 65 -0.94 -1.06 -13.81
N LEU A 66 -1.31 0.22 -13.89
CA LEU A 66 -0.47 1.32 -13.41
C LEU A 66 -0.68 1.52 -11.91
N PHE A 67 0.38 1.32 -11.13
CA PHE A 67 0.32 1.50 -9.66
C PHE A 67 0.10 2.95 -9.28
N TYR A 68 0.59 3.90 -10.08
CA TYR A 68 0.31 5.32 -9.88
C TYR A 68 -1.19 5.64 -9.86
N ASN A 69 -1.96 5.04 -10.79
CA ASN A 69 -3.41 5.23 -10.87
C ASN A 69 -4.12 4.49 -9.75
N LEU A 70 -3.71 3.25 -9.48
CA LEU A 70 -4.30 2.42 -8.43
C LEU A 70 -4.14 3.04 -7.04
N ALA A 71 -2.98 3.61 -6.76
CA ALA A 71 -2.72 4.28 -5.50
C ALA A 71 -3.68 5.48 -5.32
N ARG A 72 -3.99 6.25 -6.36
CA ARG A 72 -4.84 7.44 -6.27
C ARG A 72 -6.33 7.17 -6.52
N ASP A 73 -6.74 5.90 -6.55
CA ASP A 73 -8.14 5.54 -6.77
C ASP A 73 -8.97 5.94 -5.54
N GLN A 74 -9.93 6.85 -5.71
CA GLN A 74 -10.77 7.35 -4.61
C GLN A 74 -11.84 6.35 -4.15
N ARG A 75 -11.97 5.21 -4.84
CA ARG A 75 -12.93 4.16 -4.47
C ARG A 75 -12.46 3.31 -3.29
N TYR A 76 -11.17 3.34 -2.95
CA TYR A 76 -10.53 2.50 -1.93
C TYR A 76 -9.53 3.31 -1.12
#